data_AF-A0A2E7SUI8-F1
#
_entry.id   AF-A0A2E7SUI8-F1
#
_cell.length_a   1.000
_cell.length_b   1.000
_cell.length_c   1.000
_cell.angle_alpha   90.00
_cell.angle_beta   90.00
_cell.angle_gamma   90.00
#
_symmetry.space_group_name_H-M   'P 1'
#
loop_
_entity.id
_entity.type
_entity.pdbx_description
1 polymer ?
#
loop_
_entity_poly.entity_id
_entity_poly.type
_entity_poly.pdbx_seq_one_letter_code
_entity_poly.pdbx_strand_id
1 'polypeptide(L)'
;MNEEFFLNINILTKSQLLYSPYGRYTPYQEKLYRLCNSLHKEGLGYRKISHYLNENGYKTPYGKEFKNNHVFSIIKKGKIREDRIKNLKSHKDYG
;
A
#
# COMPACT_ATOMS: atom_id res chain seq x y z
N MET A 1 -52.57 -32.84 -6.43
CA MET A 1 -52.01 -32.03 -5.34
C MET A 1 -50.69 -31.50 -5.82
N ASN A 2 -50.61 -30.22 -6.16
CA ASN A 2 -49.33 -29.59 -6.52
C ASN A 2 -48.72 -29.07 -5.24
N GLU A 3 -47.65 -29.71 -4.78
CA GLU A 3 -46.87 -29.21 -3.66
C GLU A 3 -45.96 -28.08 -4.18
N GLU A 4 -46.11 -26.89 -3.60
CA GLU A 4 -45.25 -25.75 -3.92
C GLU A 4 -43.92 -25.90 -3.19
N PHE A 5 -42.84 -26.04 -3.97
CA PHE A 5 -41.49 -26.11 -3.44
C PHE A 5 -40.85 -24.72 -3.47
N PHE A 6 -40.32 -24.28 -2.33
CA PHE A 6 -39.64 -22.99 -2.21
C PHE A 6 -38.14 -23.22 -2.00
N LEU A 7 -37.33 -22.63 -2.88
CA LEU A 7 -35.88 -22.54 -2.69
C LEU A 7 -35.56 -21.20 -2.03
N ASN A 8 -35.17 -21.24 -0.75
CA ASN A 8 -34.71 -20.07 -0.03
C ASN A 8 -33.18 -20.06 0.03
N ILE A 9 -32.56 -19.05 -0.59
CA ILE A 9 -31.10 -18.85 -0.54
C ILE A 9 -30.82 -17.53 0.17
N ASN A 10 -30.11 -17.62 1.29
CA ASN A 10 -29.52 -16.45 1.96
C ASN A 10 -28.07 -16.30 1.52
N ILE A 11 -27.79 -15.30 0.69
CA ILE A 11 -26.43 -15.00 0.24
C ILE A 11 -25.90 -13.81 1.03
N LEU A 12 -24.91 -14.07 1.90
CA LEU A 12 -24.14 -13.04 2.57
C LEU A 12 -22.89 -12.73 1.73
N THR A 13 -22.91 -11.63 0.97
CA THR A 13 -21.73 -11.21 0.18
C THR A 13 -20.97 -10.08 0.90
N LYS A 14 -19.64 -10.12 0.83
CA LYS A 14 -18.76 -9.00 1.20
C LYS A 14 -17.99 -8.57 -0.04
N SER A 15 -18.16 -7.31 -0.46
CA SER A 15 -17.34 -6.74 -1.55
C SER A 15 -16.10 -6.07 -0.96
N GLN A 16 -14.92 -6.42 -1.50
CA GLN A 16 -13.64 -5.80 -1.15
C GLN A 16 -13.40 -4.47 -1.89
N LEU A 17 -14.38 -3.99 -2.66
CA LEU A 17 -14.16 -3.01 -3.73
C LEU A 17 -14.60 -1.58 -3.40
N LEU A 18 -15.46 -1.37 -2.41
CA LEU A 18 -15.88 -0.01 -2.00
C LEU A 18 -14.90 0.64 -1.01
N TYR A 19 -14.14 -0.17 -0.29
CA TYR A 19 -13.04 0.26 0.57
C TYR A 19 -11.82 -0.54 0.14
N SER A 20 -10.92 0.06 -0.64
CA SER A 20 -9.60 -0.56 -0.85
C SER A 20 -8.87 -0.53 0.50
N PRO A 21 -8.69 -1.67 1.20
CA PRO A 21 -7.97 -1.69 2.48
C PRO A 21 -6.48 -1.32 2.31
N TYR A 22 -6.05 -1.10 1.06
CA TYR A 22 -4.69 -0.81 0.66
C TYR A 22 -4.36 0.68 0.67
N GLY A 23 -5.37 1.55 0.80
CA GLY A 23 -5.25 3.00 0.68
C GLY A 23 -4.77 3.41 -0.72
N ARG A 24 -5.34 4.45 -1.32
CA ARG A 24 -4.76 5.00 -2.55
C ARG A 24 -3.46 5.68 -2.19
N TYR A 25 -2.34 4.98 -2.37
CA TYR A 25 -1.03 5.59 -2.31
C TYR A 25 -1.00 6.66 -3.37
N THR A 26 -0.83 7.93 -2.97
CA THR A 26 -0.80 9.01 -3.94
C THR A 26 0.42 8.82 -4.86
N PRO A 27 0.40 9.32 -6.10
CA PRO A 27 1.56 9.21 -7.00
C PRO A 27 2.86 9.72 -6.35
N TYR A 28 2.74 10.75 -5.50
CA TYR A 28 3.85 11.28 -4.73
C TYR A 28 4.38 10.30 -3.67
N GLN A 29 3.48 9.65 -2.92
CA GLN A 29 3.86 8.64 -1.94
C GLN A 29 4.55 7.44 -2.61
N GLU A 30 4.05 7.00 -3.76
CA GLU A 30 4.66 5.93 -4.56
C GLU A 30 6.06 6.33 -5.04
N LYS A 31 6.21 7.56 -5.55
CA LYS A 31 7.53 8.11 -5.95
C LYS A 31 8.51 8.11 -4.78
N LEU A 32 8.09 8.60 -3.61
CA LEU A 32 8.93 8.63 -2.41
C LEU A 32 9.32 7.22 -1.96
N TYR A 33 8.40 6.27 -1.98
CA TYR A 33 8.70 4.89 -1.62
C TYR A 33 9.75 4.27 -2.55
N ARG A 34 9.55 4.37 -3.87
CA ARG A 34 10.49 3.82 -4.86
C ARG A 34 11.88 4.42 -4.71
N LEU A 35 11.96 5.74 -4.56
CA LEU A 35 13.21 6.47 -4.37
C LEU A 35 13.92 6.06 -3.07
N CYS A 36 13.21 6.05 -1.94
CA CYS A 36 13.78 5.62 -0.67
C CYS A 36 14.26 4.16 -0.73
N ASN A 37 13.48 3.29 -1.37
CA ASN A 37 13.80 1.88 -1.49
C ASN A 37 15.01 1.64 -2.41
N SER A 38 15.16 2.39 -3.52
CA SER A 38 16.33 2.27 -4.40
C SER A 38 17.61 2.72 -3.70
N LEU A 39 17.60 3.91 -3.07
CA LEU A 39 18.74 4.42 -2.32
C LEU A 39 19.14 3.50 -1.16
N HIS A 40 18.15 2.88 -0.50
CA HIS A 40 18.43 1.93 0.56
C HIS A 40 19.06 0.63 0.03
N LYS A 41 18.60 0.13 -1.14
CA LYS A 41 19.21 -1.02 -1.83
C LYS A 41 20.64 -0.75 -2.30
N GLU A 42 20.95 0.49 -2.65
CA GLU A 42 22.31 0.97 -2.96
C GLU A 42 23.22 1.07 -1.72
N GLY A 43 22.69 0.82 -0.52
CA GLY A 43 23.46 0.79 0.73
C GLY A 43 23.41 2.07 1.54
N LEU A 44 22.59 3.07 1.16
CA LEU A 44 22.44 4.27 1.98
C LEU A 44 21.64 3.96 3.25
N GLY A 45 22.19 4.40 4.39
CA GLY A 45 21.46 4.39 5.66
C GLY A 45 20.37 5.45 5.71
N TYR A 46 19.35 5.25 6.54
CA TYR A 46 18.16 6.12 6.62
C TYR A 46 18.47 7.61 6.86
N ARG A 47 19.53 7.91 7.62
CA ARG A 47 19.98 9.30 7.86
C ARG A 47 20.49 9.97 6.58
N LYS A 48 21.27 9.26 5.77
CA LYS A 48 21.79 9.78 4.50
C LYS A 48 20.66 10.00 3.51
N ILE A 49 19.70 9.08 3.45
CA ILE A 49 18.52 9.20 2.60
C ILE A 49 17.68 10.42 3.00
N SER A 50 17.47 10.69 4.29
CA SER A 50 16.71 11.88 4.70
C SER A 50 17.38 13.18 4.28
N HIS A 51 18.72 13.25 4.35
CA HIS A 51 19.48 14.41 3.88
C HIS A 51 19.35 14.57 2.37
N TYR A 52 19.56 13.50 1.61
CA TYR A 52 19.36 13.51 0.16
C TYR A 52 17.96 14.01 -0.23
N LEU A 53 16.91 13.55 0.44
CA LEU A 53 15.54 14.01 0.18
C LEU A 53 15.38 15.52 0.43
N ASN A 54 15.90 16.02 1.55
CA ASN A 54 15.80 17.44 1.90
C ASN A 54 16.62 18.32 0.95
N GLU A 55 17.84 17.91 0.61
CA GLU A 55 18.73 18.60 -0.34
C GLU A 55 18.14 18.68 -1.76
N ASN A 56 17.44 17.63 -2.18
CA ASN A 56 16.75 17.59 -3.47
C ASN A 56 15.34 18.21 -3.43
N GLY A 57 14.97 18.89 -2.35
CA GLY A 57 13.72 19.65 -2.24
C GLY A 57 12.46 18.81 -2.00
N TYR A 58 12.59 17.52 -1.69
CA TYR A 58 11.44 16.70 -1.31
C TYR A 58 10.93 17.08 0.08
N LYS A 59 9.61 17.16 0.22
CA LYS A 59 8.94 17.40 1.51
C LYS A 59 7.97 16.27 1.85
N THR A 60 7.71 16.08 3.13
CA THR A 60 6.61 15.19 3.57
C THR A 60 5.27 15.67 3.00
N PRO A 61 4.22 14.84 2.98
CA PRO A 61 2.88 15.27 2.55
C PRO A 61 2.35 16.52 3.26
N TYR A 62 2.87 16.82 4.46
CA TYR A 62 2.54 18.01 5.25
C TYR A 62 3.55 19.16 5.10
N GLY A 63 4.42 19.13 4.09
CA GLY A 63 5.41 20.18 3.83
C GLY A 63 6.63 20.20 4.76
N LYS A 64 6.72 19.28 5.72
CA LYS A 64 7.85 19.18 6.66
C LYS A 64 9.05 18.45 6.06
N GLU A 65 10.23 18.68 6.61
CA GLU A 65 11.46 17.97 6.24
C GLU A 65 11.44 16.49 6.64
N PHE A 66 12.25 15.71 5.93
CA PHE A 66 12.48 14.30 6.22
C PHE A 66 13.46 14.12 7.38
N LYS A 67 13.08 13.21 8.28
CA LYS A 67 13.94 12.66 9.33
C LYS A 67 14.19 11.18 9.02
N ASN A 68 15.24 10.60 9.61
CA ASN A 68 15.55 9.17 9.49
C ASN A 68 14.33 8.25 9.75
N ASN A 69 13.52 8.57 10.77
CA ASN A 69 12.31 7.81 11.13
C ASN A 69 11.22 7.89 10.05
N HIS A 70 11.15 9.00 9.30
CA HIS A 70 10.24 9.13 8.17
C HIS A 70 10.65 8.16 7.06
N VAL A 71 11.94 8.10 6.73
CA VAL A 71 12.48 7.19 5.70
C VAL A 71 12.23 5.73 6.07
N PHE A 72 12.55 5.35 7.32
CA PHE A 72 12.25 4.01 7.82
C PHE A 72 10.76 3.66 7.68
N SER A 73 9.88 4.58 8.07
CA SER A 73 8.42 4.38 7.98
C SER A 73 7.94 4.24 6.54
N ILE A 74 8.51 5.00 5.61
CA ILE A 74 8.17 4.94 4.17
C ILE A 74 8.51 3.56 3.62
N ILE A 75 9.74 3.09 3.83
CA ILE A 75 10.20 1.79 3.32
C ILE A 75 9.38 0.66 3.93
N LYS A 76 9.19 0.68 5.26
CA LYS A 76 8.41 -0.34 5.99
C LYS A 76 6.97 -0.42 5.48
N LYS A 77 6.27 0.72 5.41
CA LYS A 77 4.85 0.76 5.02
C LYS A 77 4.64 0.44 3.54
N GLY A 78 5.57 0.86 2.67
CA GLY A 78 5.53 0.51 1.25
C GLY A 78 5.71 -0.99 1.02
N LYS A 79 6.63 -1.65 1.74
CA LYS A 79 6.82 -3.10 1.66
C LYS A 79 5.57 -3.89 2.10
N ILE A 80 4.98 -3.51 3.23
CA ILE A 80 3.71 -4.09 3.71
C ILE A 80 2.58 -3.88 2.68
N ARG A 81 2.61 -2.79 1.92
CA ARG A 81 1.65 -2.54 0.85
C ARG A 81 1.92 -3.45 -0.36
N GLU A 82 3.16 -3.58 -0.82
CA GLU A 82 3.52 -4.50 -1.90
C GLU A 82 3.11 -5.95 -1.57
N ASP A 83 3.40 -6.41 -0.36
CA ASP A 83 3.01 -7.75 0.10
C ASP A 83 1.49 -7.92 0.08
N ARG A 84 0.75 -6.89 0.50
CA ARG A 84 -0.72 -6.89 0.47
C ARG A 84 -1.28 -6.94 -0.95
N ILE A 85 -0.64 -6.26 -1.91
CA ILE A 85 -1.01 -6.30 -3.34
C ILE A 85 -0.67 -7.66 -3.94
N LYS A 86 0.47 -8.25 -3.58
CA LYS A 86 0.86 -9.58 -4.06
C LYS A 86 -0.08 -10.67 -3.56
N ASN A 87 -0.57 -10.54 -2.32
CA ASN A 87 -1.47 -11.51 -1.69
C ASN A 87 -2.96 -11.24 -1.97
N LEU A 88 -3.30 -10.25 -2.79
CA LEU A 88 -4.65 -10.06 -3.30
C LEU A 88 -4.99 -11.19 -4.27
N LYS A 89 -5.70 -12.20 -3.76
CA LYS A 89 -6.29 -13.24 -4.60
C LYS A 89 -7.41 -12.62 -5.43
N SER A 90 -7.35 -12.81 -6.74
CA SER A 90 -8.46 -12.52 -7.62
C SER A 90 -9.53 -13.60 -7.44
N HIS A 91 -10.80 -13.27 -7.71
CA HIS A 91 -11.87 -14.27 -7.74
C HIS A 91 -11.56 -15.43 -8.72
N LYS A 92 -10.70 -15.18 -9.72
CA LYS A 92 -10.18 -16.18 -10.67
C LYS A 92 -9.19 -17.18 -10.07
N ASP A 93 -8.62 -16.91 -8.89
CA ASP A 93 -7.66 -17.80 -8.21
C ASP A 93 -8.34 -18.88 -7.34
N TYR A 94 -9.67 -18.81 -7.22
CA TYR A 94 -10.51 -19.81 -6.56
C TYR A 94 -11.22 -20.61 -7.65
N GLY A 95 -10.45 -21.41 -8.39
CA GLY A 95 -11.00 -22.44 -9.27
C GLY A 95 -11.87 -23.43 -8.51
#